data_AF-A0A8S9JUD0-F1
#
_entry.id   AF-A0A8S9JUD0-F1
#
_cell.length_a   1.000
_cell.length_b   1.000
_cell.length_c   1.000
_cell.angle_alpha   90.00
_cell.angle_beta   90.00
_cell.angle_gamma   90.00
#
_symmetry.space_group_name_H-M   'P 1'
#
loop_
_entity.id
_entity.type
_entity.pdbx_description
1 polymer ?
#
loop_
_entity_poly.entity_id
_entity_poly.type
_entity_poly.pdbx_seq_one_letter_code
_entity_poly.pdbx_strand_id
1 'polypeptide(L)'
;MVNSSFLLADFEVTFHECEKRRPKEMICSVFLSMDFEDWSRRYSRVFLAREPETWRIVRFTEFGGAVPYRPAEDIAFSVARFIQNGGSFINYYMYHGGTNFDRTAGEFMATSYDYDAPLDEYGLPREPKYSHLTKLHKVIKLCEPALVSVDPTVTSLGDKQEAHVFKSKSSCAAFLSNYNTSSAARVSFGGATYDLPPWSVSILPNCKTEYYNTAKVRTPSIQMKMVPTNTQLSWGSYSEEIPSPNYNGTFAKDGLVEQISITRDKTDYFWYLTDITISADEKFLKTGEDPLLTIGSAGHALSVFVNGQFELLMDHWRNQS
;
A
#
# COMPACT_ATOMS: atom_id res chain seq x y z
N MET A 1 -10.22 8.13 -26.56
CA MET A 1 -9.30 8.76 -27.54
C MET A 1 -9.54 10.26 -27.57
N VAL A 2 -8.77 11.02 -26.79
CA VAL A 2 -8.25 12.33 -27.21
C VAL A 2 -6.82 12.34 -26.69
N ASN A 3 -5.90 12.24 -27.64
CA ASN A 3 -4.47 12.20 -27.43
C ASN A 3 -3.97 13.64 -27.58
N SER A 4 -3.27 14.19 -26.59
CA SER A 4 -2.53 15.45 -26.75
C SER A 4 -1.20 15.30 -26.01
N SER A 5 -0.13 15.14 -26.76
CA SER A 5 1.24 15.11 -26.25
C SER A 5 1.85 16.50 -26.38
N PHE A 6 2.42 17.03 -25.29
CA PHE A 6 3.43 18.10 -25.31
C PHE A 6 4.54 17.73 -24.33
N LEU A 7 5.78 17.88 -24.79
CA LEU A 7 7.04 17.59 -24.09
C LEU A 7 7.66 18.90 -23.60
N LEU A 8 8.02 19.00 -22.31
CA LEU A 8 9.33 19.45 -21.79
C LEU A 8 9.30 19.72 -20.27
N ALA A 9 10.24 19.05 -19.58
CA ALA A 9 10.90 19.36 -18.30
C ALA A 9 10.10 19.41 -16.98
N ASP A 10 10.47 18.46 -16.12
CA ASP A 10 10.49 18.44 -14.65
C ASP A 10 9.18 18.30 -13.84
N PHE A 11 9.08 17.12 -13.22
CA PHE A 11 8.15 16.64 -12.18
C PHE A 11 6.67 16.55 -12.56
N GLU A 12 6.29 15.40 -13.14
CA GLU A 12 4.90 14.93 -13.23
C GLU A 12 4.49 14.29 -11.89
N VAL A 13 3.46 14.82 -11.22
CA VAL A 13 2.75 14.14 -10.11
C VAL A 13 1.35 13.80 -10.60
N THR A 14 1.08 12.50 -10.76
CA THR A 14 -0.19 11.98 -11.28
C THR A 14 -1.24 11.90 -10.17
N PHE A 15 -2.42 12.51 -10.40
CA PHE A 15 -3.62 12.31 -9.56
C PHE A 15 -4.30 10.99 -9.95
N HIS A 16 -4.86 10.25 -8.99
CA HIS A 16 -5.70 9.08 -9.34
C HIS A 16 -7.16 9.14 -8.89
N GLU A 17 -7.56 9.75 -7.76
CA GLU A 17 -9.00 9.86 -7.45
C GLU A 17 -9.29 10.93 -6.37
N CYS A 18 -10.05 11.98 -6.73
CA CYS A 18 -10.70 12.91 -5.79
C CYS A 18 -12.21 12.86 -6.02
N GLU A 19 -12.96 12.42 -5.00
CA GLU A 19 -14.41 12.27 -5.08
C GLU A 19 -15.11 13.37 -4.27
N LYS A 20 -16.02 14.11 -4.92
CA LYS A 20 -16.89 15.09 -4.26
C LYS A 20 -18.13 14.38 -3.72
N ARG A 21 -18.10 14.00 -2.43
CA ARG A 21 -19.24 13.32 -1.79
C ARG A 21 -20.36 14.25 -1.34
N ARG A 22 -20.04 15.51 -0.98
CA ARG A 22 -21.02 16.51 -0.52
C ARG A 22 -20.68 17.92 -1.01
N PRO A 23 -21.61 18.90 -0.94
CA PRO A 23 -21.41 20.26 -1.46
C PRO A 23 -20.22 21.03 -0.87
N LYS A 24 -19.63 20.54 0.24
CA LYS A 24 -18.45 21.11 0.95
C LYS A 24 -17.38 20.08 1.37
N GLU A 25 -17.45 18.84 0.88
CA GLU A 25 -16.47 17.79 1.22
C GLU A 25 -15.91 17.16 -0.06
N MET A 26 -14.58 17.18 -0.16
CA MET A 26 -13.83 16.48 -1.18
C MET A 26 -12.86 15.54 -0.46
N ILE A 27 -12.95 14.26 -0.78
CA ILE A 27 -12.07 13.22 -0.25
C ILE A 27 -11.10 12.86 -1.37
N CYS A 28 -9.81 13.03 -1.12
CA CYS A 28 -8.77 12.65 -2.05
C CYS A 28 -7.96 11.49 -1.48
N SER A 29 -7.72 10.49 -2.31
CA SER A 29 -6.68 9.47 -2.11
C SER A 29 -5.48 9.92 -2.94
N VAL A 30 -4.66 10.83 -2.40
CA VAL A 30 -3.59 11.48 -3.18
C VAL A 30 -2.31 11.62 -2.36
N PHE A 31 -1.22 11.22 -3.01
CA PHE A 31 0.18 11.30 -2.61
C PHE A 31 0.68 12.75 -2.61
N LEU A 32 1.40 13.16 -1.56
CA LEU A 32 2.14 14.43 -1.45
C LEU A 32 1.45 15.61 -2.15
N SER A 33 0.46 16.25 -1.49
CA SER A 33 -0.19 17.43 -2.05
C SER A 33 0.83 18.56 -2.32
N MET A 34 1.09 18.86 -3.59
CA MET A 34 1.49 20.19 -4.04
C MET A 34 0.33 20.82 -4.82
N ASP A 35 0.04 22.06 -4.43
CA ASP A 35 -0.82 23.07 -5.04
C ASP A 35 -2.30 22.77 -5.24
N PHE A 36 -3.05 23.00 -4.16
CA PHE A 36 -4.50 23.24 -4.15
C PHE A 36 -4.84 24.71 -4.47
N GLU A 37 -4.09 25.42 -5.33
CA GLU A 37 -4.23 26.88 -5.40
C GLU A 37 -5.54 27.39 -6.05
N ASP A 38 -6.18 26.67 -6.96
CA ASP A 38 -7.21 27.32 -7.80
C ASP A 38 -8.69 27.10 -7.40
N TRP A 39 -8.99 26.32 -6.35
CA TRP A 39 -10.40 26.02 -5.98
C TRP A 39 -10.72 26.02 -4.46
N SER A 40 -9.79 26.53 -3.64
CA SER A 40 -9.59 26.18 -2.22
C SER A 40 -10.40 26.91 -1.16
N ARG A 41 -11.24 27.90 -1.49
CA ARG A 41 -11.91 28.74 -0.47
C ARG A 41 -13.22 28.18 0.12
N ARG A 42 -13.70 26.99 -0.28
CA ARG A 42 -15.08 26.53 0.07
C ARG A 42 -15.21 25.13 0.68
N TYR A 43 -14.13 24.35 0.82
CA TYR A 43 -14.19 22.92 1.15
C TYR A 43 -13.25 22.51 2.30
N SER A 44 -13.69 21.59 3.16
CA SER A 44 -12.82 20.96 4.17
C SER A 44 -11.80 20.07 3.50
N ARG A 45 -10.51 20.17 3.87
CA ARG A 45 -9.41 19.37 3.30
C ARG A 45 -9.30 18.03 4.03
N VAL A 46 -9.66 16.94 3.35
CA VAL A 46 -9.68 15.56 3.89
C VAL A 46 -8.63 14.70 3.18
N PHE A 47 -7.71 14.12 3.95
CA PHE A 47 -6.67 13.22 3.48
C PHE A 47 -6.97 11.77 3.90
N LEU A 48 -7.17 10.90 2.92
CA LEU A 48 -7.04 9.46 3.11
C LEU A 48 -5.64 9.08 2.67
N ALA A 49 -4.80 8.58 3.57
CA ALA A 49 -3.50 8.01 3.23
C ALA A 49 -3.70 6.63 2.58
N ARG A 50 -4.37 6.57 1.42
CA ARG A 50 -4.63 5.38 0.60
C ARG A 50 -3.92 5.60 -0.74
N GLU A 51 -3.12 4.64 -1.20
CA GLU A 51 -2.06 4.94 -2.17
C GLU A 51 -1.86 3.81 -3.23
N PRO A 52 -2.19 4.00 -4.54
CA PRO A 52 -1.76 3.10 -5.64
C PRO A 52 -0.48 3.50 -6.40
N GLU A 53 0.24 2.48 -6.92
CA GLU A 53 0.99 2.42 -8.20
C GLU A 53 2.31 3.18 -8.51
N THR A 54 3.21 3.41 -7.56
CA THR A 54 4.65 3.65 -7.83
C THR A 54 5.59 2.95 -6.83
N TRP A 55 6.91 2.99 -7.08
CA TRP A 55 8.01 2.24 -6.45
C TRP A 55 8.46 2.76 -5.07
N ARG A 56 7.76 3.76 -4.51
CA ARG A 56 8.05 4.35 -3.17
C ARG A 56 6.91 4.11 -2.16
N ILE A 57 6.07 3.12 -2.42
CA ILE A 57 4.77 2.92 -1.76
C ILE A 57 4.82 1.71 -0.84
N VAL A 58 4.13 1.82 0.30
CA VAL A 58 3.68 0.65 1.04
C VAL A 58 2.38 0.15 0.44
N ARG A 59 2.44 -1.02 -0.18
CA ARG A 59 1.30 -1.74 -0.75
C ARG A 59 0.94 -2.92 0.14
N PHE A 60 -0.12 -3.62 -0.22
CA PHE A 60 -0.31 -4.97 0.29
C PHE A 60 0.84 -5.86 -0.20
N THR A 61 1.15 -6.90 0.57
CA THR A 61 2.09 -7.92 0.12
C THR A 61 1.39 -8.80 -0.92
N GLU A 62 2.07 -9.09 -2.02
CA GLU A 62 1.62 -10.03 -3.05
C GLU A 62 2.34 -11.37 -2.85
N PHE A 63 1.67 -12.48 -3.21
CA PHE A 63 2.39 -13.75 -3.36
C PHE A 63 3.53 -13.57 -4.38
N GLY A 64 4.70 -14.16 -4.17
CA GLY A 64 5.87 -13.95 -5.07
C GLY A 64 6.54 -12.57 -4.99
N GLY A 65 5.93 -11.57 -4.34
CA GLY A 65 6.46 -10.22 -4.17
C GLY A 65 7.33 -10.03 -2.92
N ALA A 66 8.09 -8.93 -2.90
CA ALA A 66 8.78 -8.48 -1.69
C ALA A 66 7.82 -7.76 -0.73
N VAL A 67 8.08 -7.84 0.58
CA VAL A 67 7.29 -7.09 1.58
C VAL A 67 7.63 -5.60 1.48
N PRO A 68 6.66 -4.73 1.14
CA PRO A 68 6.93 -3.31 0.96
C PRO A 68 7.07 -2.58 2.31
N TYR A 69 7.88 -1.53 2.34
CA TYR A 69 8.21 -0.76 3.56
C TYR A 69 8.25 0.75 3.29
N ARG A 70 7.75 1.56 4.23
CA ARG A 70 7.82 3.03 4.21
C ARG A 70 8.36 3.55 5.55
N PRO A 71 9.43 4.36 5.52
CA PRO A 71 10.03 4.95 6.71
C PRO A 71 9.03 5.78 7.54
N ALA A 72 9.14 5.70 8.86
CA ALA A 72 8.31 6.46 9.79
C ALA A 72 8.47 7.98 9.59
N GLU A 73 9.69 8.40 9.23
CA GLU A 73 10.09 9.78 8.97
C GLU A 73 9.34 10.37 7.77
N ASP A 74 9.20 9.60 6.70
CA ASP A 74 8.52 10.02 5.48
C ASP A 74 7.00 10.11 5.71
N ILE A 75 6.42 9.17 6.45
CA ILE A 75 5.01 9.25 6.87
C ILE A 75 4.79 10.48 7.74
N ALA A 76 5.64 10.72 8.74
CA ALA A 76 5.54 11.90 9.59
C ALA A 76 5.68 13.21 8.79
N PHE A 77 6.61 13.24 7.82
CA PHE A 77 6.81 14.37 6.92
C PHE A 77 5.57 14.66 6.08
N SER A 78 5.01 13.64 5.41
CA SER A 78 3.81 13.81 4.57
C SER A 78 2.62 14.32 5.37
N VAL A 79 2.41 13.80 6.58
CA VAL A 79 1.38 14.25 7.52
C VAL A 79 1.59 15.71 7.95
N ALA A 80 2.79 16.06 8.37
CA ALA A 80 3.10 17.43 8.79
C ALA A 80 2.96 18.42 7.63
N ARG A 81 3.40 18.02 6.42
CA ARG A 81 3.26 18.81 5.19
C ARG A 81 1.80 19.03 4.80
N PHE A 82 0.94 18.02 4.98
CA PHE A 82 -0.49 18.18 4.74
C PHE A 82 -1.13 19.16 5.73
N ILE A 83 -0.86 18.99 7.03
CA ILE A 83 -1.43 19.85 8.09
C ILE A 83 -0.96 21.29 7.95
N GLN A 84 0.34 21.51 7.71
CA GLN A 84 0.89 22.86 7.61
C GLN A 84 0.23 23.65 6.46
N ASN A 85 -0.22 22.97 5.40
CA ASN A 85 -0.94 23.52 4.26
C ASN A 85 -2.47 23.62 4.49
N GLY A 86 -2.94 23.64 5.74
CA GLY A 86 -4.37 23.74 6.08
C GLY A 86 -5.14 22.41 5.99
N GLY A 87 -4.43 21.28 5.94
CA GLY A 87 -5.04 19.96 6.04
C GLY A 87 -5.73 19.73 7.38
N SER A 88 -6.96 19.21 7.36
CA SER A 88 -7.83 19.16 8.56
C SER A 88 -8.20 17.75 9.03
N PHE A 89 -8.00 16.73 8.19
CA PHE A 89 -8.29 15.34 8.51
C PHE A 89 -7.27 14.42 7.84
N ILE A 90 -6.74 13.44 8.59
CA ILE A 90 -5.81 12.41 8.11
C ILE A 90 -6.32 11.05 8.58
N ASN A 91 -6.29 10.07 7.69
CA ASN A 91 -6.48 8.66 8.04
C ASN A 91 -5.30 7.83 7.53
N TYR A 92 -4.74 6.96 8.38
CA TYR A 92 -3.71 6.01 7.97
C TYR A 92 -4.37 4.77 7.36
N TYR A 93 -4.13 4.50 6.08
CA TYR A 93 -4.48 3.23 5.46
C TYR A 93 -3.19 2.42 5.24
N MET A 94 -2.86 1.43 6.09
CA MET A 94 -3.59 0.97 7.28
C MET A 94 -2.98 1.49 8.57
N TYR A 95 -3.81 1.71 9.60
CA TYR A 95 -3.32 1.87 10.97
C TYR A 95 -3.01 0.51 11.62
N HIS A 96 -3.85 -0.48 11.32
CA HIS A 96 -3.64 -1.90 11.53
C HIS A 96 -4.19 -2.62 10.30
N GLY A 97 -3.34 -3.39 9.62
CA GLY A 97 -3.73 -4.09 8.40
C GLY A 97 -4.35 -5.46 8.69
N GLY A 98 -3.63 -6.30 9.43
CA GLY A 98 -4.11 -7.62 9.87
C GLY A 98 -3.86 -8.73 8.85
N THR A 99 -4.81 -9.66 8.76
CA THR A 99 -4.68 -10.89 7.97
C THR A 99 -5.94 -11.08 7.13
N ASN A 100 -5.76 -11.38 5.85
CA ASN A 100 -6.82 -11.91 4.98
C ASN A 100 -7.01 -13.39 5.31
N PHE A 101 -7.89 -13.68 6.28
CA PHE A 101 -8.20 -15.06 6.62
C PHE A 101 -8.96 -15.77 5.51
N ASP A 102 -8.84 -17.09 5.50
CA ASP A 102 -9.54 -17.96 4.56
C ASP A 102 -9.17 -17.62 3.11
N ARG A 103 -10.12 -17.68 2.18
CA ARG A 103 -9.88 -17.62 0.74
C ARG A 103 -10.36 -16.35 0.04
N THR A 104 -10.94 -15.38 0.74
CA THR A 104 -11.67 -14.25 0.10
C THR A 104 -10.83 -12.97 -0.02
N ALA A 105 -9.51 -13.11 0.00
CA ALA A 105 -8.59 -12.01 -0.34
C ALA A 105 -8.77 -11.59 -1.81
N GLY A 106 -8.25 -10.41 -2.17
CA GLY A 106 -8.22 -10.02 -3.58
C GLY A 106 -7.14 -10.75 -4.37
N GLU A 107 -7.13 -10.52 -5.69
CA GLU A 107 -6.24 -11.18 -6.63
C GLU A 107 -4.76 -11.03 -6.22
N PHE A 108 -4.06 -12.17 -6.11
CA PHE A 108 -2.64 -12.29 -5.74
C PHE A 108 -2.20 -11.63 -4.42
N MET A 109 -3.12 -11.07 -3.64
CA MET A 109 -2.83 -10.59 -2.30
C MET A 109 -2.40 -11.75 -1.41
N ALA A 110 -1.28 -11.56 -0.71
CA ALA A 110 -0.86 -12.48 0.32
C ALA A 110 -1.90 -12.53 1.45
N THR A 111 -1.87 -13.64 2.19
CA THR A 111 -2.63 -13.80 3.44
C THR A 111 -2.30 -12.68 4.44
N SER A 112 -1.03 -12.28 4.52
CA SER A 112 -0.62 -11.14 5.35
C SER A 112 -1.08 -9.82 4.73
N TYR A 113 -1.85 -9.05 5.48
CA TYR A 113 -2.22 -7.68 5.14
C TYR A 113 -1.52 -6.67 6.06
N ASP A 114 -0.33 -6.99 6.58
CA ASP A 114 0.46 -6.19 7.53
C ASP A 114 0.59 -4.71 7.13
N TYR A 115 0.79 -4.46 5.84
CA TYR A 115 0.83 -3.11 5.26
C TYR A 115 1.91 -2.21 5.89
N ASP A 116 2.95 -2.78 6.51
CA ASP A 116 3.95 -2.04 7.28
C ASP A 116 3.30 -1.00 8.21
N ALA A 117 2.15 -1.37 8.77
CA ALA A 117 1.28 -0.46 9.49
C ALA A 117 1.87 -0.13 10.88
N PRO A 118 1.45 0.98 11.52
CA PRO A 118 1.83 1.31 12.88
C PRO A 118 1.57 0.18 13.89
N LEU A 119 0.51 -0.60 13.68
CA LEU A 119 0.29 -1.89 14.34
C LEU A 119 0.50 -3.00 13.32
N ASP A 120 1.42 -3.92 13.60
CA ASP A 120 1.73 -5.04 12.70
C ASP A 120 0.54 -6.00 12.53
N GLU A 121 0.69 -7.00 11.65
CA GLU A 121 -0.31 -8.06 11.40
C GLU A 121 -0.84 -8.70 12.69
N TYR A 122 0.01 -8.86 13.70
CA TYR A 122 -0.33 -9.51 14.98
C TYR A 122 -0.87 -8.51 16.03
N GLY A 123 -1.04 -7.24 15.66
CA GLY A 123 -1.55 -6.18 16.53
C GLY A 123 -0.50 -5.59 17.47
N LEU A 124 0.79 -5.87 17.24
CA LEU A 124 1.87 -5.36 18.06
C LEU A 124 2.35 -3.99 17.53
N PRO A 125 2.74 -3.04 18.42
CA PRO A 125 3.30 -1.76 17.99
C PRO A 125 4.58 -1.92 17.17
N ARG A 126 4.56 -1.43 15.93
CA ARG A 126 5.72 -1.42 15.04
C ARG A 126 6.61 -0.23 15.36
N GLU A 127 7.66 -0.45 16.12
CA GLU A 127 8.60 0.62 16.49
C GLU A 127 9.75 0.78 15.49
N PRO A 128 10.11 2.03 15.13
CA PRO A 128 9.76 3.28 15.80
C PRO A 128 8.50 3.97 15.27
N LYS A 129 7.84 3.41 14.25
CA LYS A 129 6.73 4.04 13.52
C LYS A 129 5.56 4.40 14.43
N TYR A 130 5.10 3.45 15.24
CA TYR A 130 4.01 3.65 16.18
C TYR A 130 4.27 4.82 17.13
N SER A 131 5.41 4.80 17.85
CA SER A 131 5.72 5.87 18.80
C SER A 131 6.03 7.20 18.12
N HIS A 132 6.68 7.18 16.95
CA HIS A 132 7.02 8.41 16.23
C HIS A 132 5.78 9.16 15.75
N LEU A 133 4.80 8.44 15.18
CA LEU A 133 3.52 9.00 14.78
C LEU A 133 2.65 9.40 15.99
N THR A 134 2.69 8.63 17.08
CA THR A 134 2.01 9.00 18.34
C THR A 134 2.54 10.33 18.87
N LYS A 135 3.87 10.55 18.84
CA LYS A 135 4.48 11.82 19.25
C LYS A 135 4.06 12.97 18.32
N LEU A 136 4.03 12.74 17.00
CA LEU A 136 3.53 13.70 16.02
C LEU A 136 2.10 14.15 16.36
N HIS A 137 1.18 13.20 16.61
CA HIS A 137 -0.22 13.52 16.95
C HIS A 137 -0.34 14.32 18.23
N LYS A 138 0.42 13.97 19.28
CA LYS A 138 0.44 14.75 20.53
C LYS A 138 0.86 16.19 20.28
N VAL A 139 1.86 16.43 19.43
CA VAL A 139 2.32 17.78 19.10
C VAL A 139 1.33 18.53 18.21
N ILE A 140 0.69 17.86 17.25
CA ILE A 140 -0.42 18.44 16.47
C ILE A 140 -1.57 18.87 17.39
N LYS A 141 -1.91 18.06 18.40
CA LYS A 141 -2.93 18.41 19.40
C LYS A 141 -2.58 19.65 20.21
N LEU A 142 -1.30 19.89 20.51
CA LEU A 142 -0.87 21.16 21.10
C LEU A 142 -1.04 22.35 20.16
N CYS A 143 -0.94 22.13 18.84
CA CYS A 143 -1.15 23.16 17.81
C CYS A 143 -2.64 23.42 17.51
N GLU A 144 -3.54 22.52 17.90
CA GLU A 144 -4.97 22.52 17.53
C GLU A 144 -5.66 23.88 17.74
N PRO A 145 -5.50 24.59 18.88
CA PRO A 145 -6.14 25.90 19.06
C PRO A 145 -5.70 26.96 18.05
N ALA A 146 -4.50 26.85 17.48
CA ALA A 146 -4.04 27.73 16.41
C ALA A 146 -4.53 27.24 15.04
N LEU A 147 -4.40 25.94 14.78
CA LEU A 147 -4.78 25.30 13.51
C LEU A 147 -6.26 25.50 13.16
N VAL A 148 -7.16 25.45 14.14
CA VAL A 148 -8.62 25.59 13.90
C VAL A 148 -9.11 27.04 13.87
N SER A 149 -8.25 28.00 14.20
CA SER A 149 -8.65 29.41 14.35
C SER A 149 -8.34 30.27 13.13
N VAL A 150 -7.34 29.89 12.33
CA VAL A 150 -6.83 30.68 11.20
C VAL A 150 -6.24 29.77 10.12
N ASP A 151 -6.14 30.29 8.91
CA ASP A 151 -5.33 29.69 7.84
C ASP A 151 -3.83 29.99 8.03
N PRO A 152 -2.92 29.15 7.50
CA PRO A 152 -1.49 29.38 7.61
C PRO A 152 -1.06 30.61 6.79
N THR A 153 -0.14 31.39 7.35
CA THR A 153 0.67 32.35 6.59
C THR A 153 1.99 31.71 6.22
N VAL A 154 2.35 31.72 4.94
CA VAL A 154 3.59 31.10 4.43
C VAL A 154 4.67 32.16 4.27
N THR A 155 5.86 31.86 4.79
CA THR A 155 7.04 32.71 4.66
C THR A 155 8.23 31.87 4.21
N SER A 156 8.95 32.30 3.17
CA SER A 156 10.21 31.66 2.79
C SER A 156 11.28 31.90 3.86
N LEU A 157 12.01 30.84 4.21
CA LEU A 157 13.17 30.86 5.11
C LEU A 157 14.49 30.62 4.36
N GLY A 158 14.42 30.33 3.07
CA GLY A 158 15.53 29.95 2.19
C GLY A 158 15.02 29.31 0.90
N ASP A 159 15.93 28.87 0.04
CA ASP A 159 15.61 28.37 -1.30
C ASP A 159 14.65 27.16 -1.29
N LYS A 160 14.77 26.29 -0.28
CA LYS A 160 13.94 25.08 -0.12
C LYS A 160 13.35 24.97 1.28
N GLN A 161 13.24 26.09 1.99
CA GLN A 161 12.76 26.13 3.37
C GLN A 161 11.62 27.12 3.52
N GLU A 162 10.58 26.72 4.22
CA GLU A 162 9.39 27.54 4.47
C GLU A 162 8.94 27.46 5.92
N ALA A 163 8.38 28.55 6.42
CA ALA A 163 7.59 28.60 7.64
C ALA A 163 6.11 28.71 7.28
N HIS A 164 5.29 27.81 7.82
CA HIS A 164 3.84 27.90 7.81
C HIS A 164 3.36 28.26 9.22
N VAL A 165 2.81 29.45 9.37
CA VAL A 165 2.49 30.04 10.69
C VAL A 165 0.99 30.24 10.85
N PHE A 166 0.43 29.57 11.85
CA PHE A 166 -0.94 29.72 12.31
C PHE A 166 -0.93 30.64 13.53
N LYS A 167 -1.26 31.91 13.35
CA LYS A 167 -1.24 32.89 14.45
C LYS A 167 -2.60 33.57 14.60
N SER A 168 -3.25 33.31 15.72
CA SER A 168 -4.46 34.00 16.17
C SER A 168 -4.13 35.02 17.27
N LYS A 169 -5.13 35.68 17.84
CA LYS A 169 -4.95 36.57 18.99
C LYS A 169 -4.51 35.82 20.26
N SER A 170 -4.84 34.54 20.39
CA SER A 170 -4.66 33.74 21.61
C SER A 170 -3.69 32.55 21.46
N SER A 171 -3.35 32.16 20.24
CA SER A 171 -2.55 30.96 19.95
C SER A 171 -1.59 31.18 18.77
N CYS A 172 -0.45 30.48 18.78
CA CYS A 172 0.51 30.52 17.69
C CYS A 172 1.16 29.15 17.52
N ALA A 173 1.02 28.54 16.34
CA ALA A 173 1.77 27.34 15.94
C ALA A 173 2.56 27.62 14.65
N ALA A 174 3.76 27.07 14.55
CA ALA A 174 4.59 27.19 13.35
C ALA A 174 5.14 25.83 12.93
N PHE A 175 5.19 25.62 11.61
CA PHE A 175 5.79 24.45 10.97
C PHE A 175 6.94 24.96 10.11
N LEU A 176 8.17 24.53 10.42
CA LEU A 176 9.38 24.92 9.69
C LEU A 176 9.82 23.73 8.86
N SER A 177 9.76 23.86 7.55
CA SER A 177 9.99 22.77 6.60
C SER A 177 11.31 22.93 5.86
N ASN A 178 11.96 21.81 5.57
CA ASN A 178 13.09 21.71 4.65
C ASN A 178 12.76 20.65 3.60
N TYR A 179 12.49 21.09 2.38
CA TYR A 179 12.16 20.23 1.25
C TYR A 179 13.39 19.68 0.53
N ASN A 180 14.59 20.10 0.93
CA ASN A 180 15.81 19.53 0.37
C ASN A 180 15.94 18.07 0.84
N THR A 181 15.99 17.13 -0.11
CA THR A 181 16.07 15.69 0.16
C THR A 181 17.46 15.23 0.60
N SER A 182 18.48 16.07 0.43
CA SER A 182 19.88 15.65 0.56
C SER A 182 20.68 16.47 1.57
N SER A 183 20.32 17.73 1.82
CA SER A 183 21.06 18.61 2.73
C SER A 183 20.23 19.16 3.88
N ALA A 184 20.82 19.16 5.07
CA ALA A 184 20.28 19.89 6.22
C ALA A 184 20.38 21.40 5.98
N ALA A 185 19.53 22.17 6.63
CA ALA A 185 19.52 23.63 6.58
C ALA A 185 19.38 24.22 7.98
N ARG A 186 20.08 25.33 8.21
CA ARG A 186 19.91 26.16 9.42
C ARG A 186 19.12 27.41 9.05
N VAL A 187 17.95 27.59 9.65
CA VAL A 187 17.05 28.71 9.37
C VAL A 187 16.89 29.60 10.60
N SER A 188 16.62 30.89 10.38
CA SER A 188 16.25 31.83 11.45
C SER A 188 14.75 32.08 11.44
N PHE A 189 14.09 31.90 12.59
CA PHE A 189 12.67 32.13 12.77
C PHE A 189 12.40 32.67 14.18
N GLY A 190 11.59 33.72 14.31
CA GLY A 190 11.19 34.25 15.62
C GLY A 190 12.35 34.71 16.52
N GLY A 191 13.50 35.10 15.95
CA GLY A 191 14.70 35.49 16.70
C GLY A 191 15.56 34.32 17.22
N ALA A 192 15.19 33.07 16.89
CA ALA A 192 15.96 31.87 17.18
C ALA A 192 16.48 31.22 15.89
N THR A 193 17.39 30.26 16.03
CA THR A 193 17.89 29.43 14.93
C THR A 193 17.45 27.98 15.10
N TYR A 194 17.09 27.32 13.99
CA TYR A 194 16.64 25.93 13.97
C TYR A 194 17.41 25.15 12.93
N ASP A 195 17.89 23.98 13.34
CA ASP A 195 18.52 23.00 12.46
C ASP A 195 17.46 22.02 11.95
N LEU A 196 17.19 22.10 10.65
CA LEU A 196 16.24 21.27 9.91
C LEU A 196 17.00 20.18 9.13
N PRO A 197 16.86 18.90 9.51
CA PRO A 197 17.37 17.79 8.69
C PRO A 197 16.82 17.82 7.26
N PRO A 198 17.45 17.10 6.30
CA PRO A 198 16.86 16.89 4.98
C PRO A 198 15.46 16.30 5.09
N TRP A 199 14.57 16.67 4.17
CA TRP A 199 13.21 16.13 4.04
C TRP A 199 12.45 16.07 5.38
N SER A 200 12.35 17.23 6.06
CA SER A 200 11.80 17.27 7.41
C SER A 200 10.94 18.50 7.68
N VAL A 201 10.05 18.37 8.67
CA VAL A 201 9.26 19.47 9.22
C VAL A 201 9.45 19.51 10.74
N SER A 202 9.85 20.66 11.28
CA SER A 202 9.87 20.94 12.71
C SER A 202 8.58 21.64 13.14
N ILE A 203 7.97 21.17 14.22
CA ILE A 203 6.67 21.67 14.71
C ILE A 203 6.88 22.41 16.04
N LEU A 204 6.42 23.66 16.08
CA LEU A 204 6.54 24.59 17.20
C LEU A 204 5.13 25.02 17.65
N PRO A 205 4.51 24.36 18.64
CA PRO A 205 3.15 24.66 19.10
C PRO A 205 2.96 26.03 19.73
N ASN A 206 4.05 26.76 19.99
CA ASN A 206 4.09 28.10 20.56
C ASN A 206 4.89 29.09 19.69
N CYS A 207 5.21 28.71 18.45
CA CYS A 207 6.07 29.45 17.52
C CYS A 207 7.49 29.76 18.04
N LYS A 208 7.97 29.05 19.08
CA LYS A 208 9.27 29.33 19.73
C LYS A 208 10.10 28.07 19.97
N THR A 209 9.51 27.00 20.48
CA THR A 209 10.26 25.81 20.88
C THR A 209 9.91 24.66 19.96
N GLU A 210 10.92 24.00 19.39
CA GLU A 210 10.74 22.78 18.61
C GLU A 210 10.35 21.63 19.56
N TYR A 211 9.14 21.10 19.42
CA TYR A 211 8.67 19.95 20.21
C TYR A 211 8.86 18.63 19.45
N TYR A 212 8.89 18.69 18.12
CA TYR A 212 8.99 17.54 17.24
C TYR A 212 9.61 17.92 15.91
N ASN A 213 10.38 17.00 15.32
CA ASN A 213 10.77 17.06 13.92
C ASN A 213 10.59 15.69 13.28
N THR A 214 10.06 15.67 12.06
CA THR A 214 9.66 14.44 11.37
C THR A 214 10.81 13.49 11.08
N ALA A 215 12.05 13.99 10.95
CA ALA A 215 13.26 13.18 10.73
C ALA A 215 14.05 12.87 12.01
N LYS A 216 13.73 13.51 13.15
CA LYS A 216 14.42 13.27 14.44
C LYS A 216 13.76 12.12 15.20
N VAL A 217 13.95 10.88 14.74
CA VAL A 217 13.44 9.68 15.42
C VAL A 217 14.24 9.38 16.68
N ARG A 218 13.58 9.44 17.83
CA ARG A 218 14.20 9.16 19.15
C ARG A 218 13.78 7.82 19.76
N THR A 219 12.85 7.11 19.13
CA THR A 219 12.42 5.80 19.61
C THR A 219 13.32 4.74 19.01
N PRO A 220 13.86 3.80 19.81
CA PRO A 220 14.63 2.68 19.28
C PRO A 220 13.74 1.77 18.42
N SER A 221 14.29 1.26 17.33
CA SER A 221 13.63 0.24 16.51
C SER A 221 13.55 -1.09 17.28
N ILE A 222 12.42 -1.78 17.17
CA ILE A 222 12.26 -3.14 17.70
C ILE A 222 12.30 -4.11 16.54
N GLN A 223 13.17 -5.12 16.62
CA GLN A 223 13.18 -6.22 15.66
C GLN A 223 12.29 -7.35 16.15
N MET A 224 11.22 -7.61 15.40
CA MET A 224 10.32 -8.73 15.65
C MET A 224 11.01 -10.05 15.34
N LYS A 225 10.73 -11.07 16.16
CA LYS A 225 11.28 -12.42 16.00
C LYS A 225 10.16 -13.44 16.15
N MET A 226 10.04 -14.32 15.16
CA MET A 226 9.22 -15.53 15.27
C MET A 226 10.08 -16.63 15.89
N VAL A 227 9.76 -17.02 17.12
CA VAL A 227 10.49 -18.07 17.85
C VAL A 227 9.63 -19.34 17.86
N PRO A 228 10.15 -20.48 17.38
CA PRO A 228 9.40 -21.74 17.42
C PRO A 228 9.03 -22.12 18.85
N THR A 229 7.78 -22.54 19.04
CA THR A 229 7.38 -23.21 20.28
C THR A 229 7.83 -24.68 20.22
N ASN A 230 8.32 -25.26 21.31
CA ASN A 230 8.71 -26.68 21.40
C ASN A 230 7.52 -27.67 21.32
N THR A 231 6.40 -27.24 20.75
CA THR A 231 5.17 -28.03 20.62
C THR A 231 5.29 -28.94 19.40
N GLN A 232 5.22 -30.25 19.63
CA GLN A 232 5.15 -31.23 18.55
C GLN A 232 3.69 -31.47 18.15
N LEU A 233 3.45 -31.50 16.84
CA LEU A 233 2.14 -31.80 16.26
C LEU A 233 2.12 -33.26 15.79
N SER A 234 1.05 -33.98 16.11
CA SER A 234 0.79 -35.33 15.60
C SER A 234 -0.04 -35.24 14.32
N TRP A 235 0.55 -35.60 13.19
CA TRP A 235 -0.07 -35.44 11.87
C TRP A 235 -0.73 -36.74 11.38
N GLY A 236 -1.90 -36.61 10.76
CA GLY A 236 -2.47 -37.61 9.85
C GLY A 236 -2.46 -37.08 8.42
N SER A 237 -2.55 -37.95 7.43
CA SER A 237 -2.61 -37.57 6.01
C SER A 237 -3.79 -38.23 5.30
N TYR A 238 -4.30 -37.53 4.31
CA TYR A 238 -5.29 -38.03 3.34
C TYR A 238 -4.84 -37.58 1.95
N SER A 239 -4.93 -38.48 0.97
CA SER A 239 -4.59 -38.16 -0.42
C SER A 239 -5.88 -37.86 -1.17
N GLU A 240 -6.00 -36.64 -1.65
CA GLU A 240 -7.14 -36.22 -2.48
C GLU A 240 -7.13 -37.00 -3.80
N GLU A 241 -8.28 -37.55 -4.19
CA GLU A 241 -8.43 -38.31 -5.43
C GLU A 241 -8.66 -37.38 -6.63
N ILE A 242 -8.14 -37.77 -7.79
CA ILE A 242 -8.41 -37.06 -9.06
C ILE A 242 -9.86 -37.39 -9.48
N PRO A 243 -10.70 -36.39 -9.77
CA PRO A 243 -12.10 -36.65 -10.09
C PRO A 243 -12.22 -37.40 -11.42
N SER A 244 -13.14 -38.36 -11.45
CA SER A 244 -13.55 -39.04 -12.68
C SER A 244 -14.72 -38.30 -13.36
N PRO A 245 -14.98 -38.52 -14.65
CA PRO A 245 -16.14 -37.94 -15.33
C PRO A 245 -17.49 -38.27 -14.67
N ASN A 246 -17.56 -39.36 -13.90
CA ASN A 246 -18.76 -39.80 -13.18
C ASN A 246 -18.86 -39.27 -11.75
N TYR A 247 -17.92 -38.42 -11.32
CA TYR A 247 -17.93 -37.84 -9.99
C TYR A 247 -19.13 -36.89 -9.79
N ASN A 248 -19.67 -36.84 -8.57
CA ASN A 248 -20.82 -36.00 -8.26
C ASN A 248 -20.44 -34.52 -8.35
N GLY A 249 -21.18 -33.74 -9.15
CA GLY A 249 -20.87 -32.33 -9.45
C GLY A 249 -20.16 -32.11 -10.79
N THR A 250 -19.78 -33.18 -11.50
CA THR A 250 -19.30 -33.09 -12.88
C THR A 250 -20.46 -32.83 -13.85
N PHE A 251 -20.22 -32.00 -14.86
CA PHE A 251 -21.16 -31.77 -15.97
C PHE A 251 -20.41 -31.74 -17.31
N ALA A 252 -21.11 -32.10 -18.38
CA ALA A 252 -20.58 -32.07 -19.74
C ALA A 252 -21.02 -30.80 -20.48
N LYS A 253 -20.12 -30.24 -21.29
CA LYS A 253 -20.43 -29.15 -22.20
C LYS A 253 -19.52 -29.20 -23.42
N ASP A 254 -20.09 -28.95 -24.59
CA ASP A 254 -19.33 -28.77 -25.82
C ASP A 254 -18.61 -27.42 -25.77
N GLY A 255 -17.33 -27.45 -25.37
CA GLY A 255 -16.45 -26.30 -25.27
C GLY A 255 -16.09 -25.89 -23.84
N LEU A 256 -15.16 -24.94 -23.73
CA LEU A 256 -14.64 -24.45 -22.45
C LEU A 256 -15.59 -23.45 -21.79
N VAL A 257 -15.49 -23.35 -20.47
CA VAL A 257 -16.23 -22.42 -19.62
C VAL A 257 -15.28 -21.56 -18.80
N GLU A 258 -15.74 -20.39 -18.37
CA GLU A 258 -14.98 -19.52 -17.47
C GLU A 258 -15.25 -19.95 -16.02
N GLN A 259 -14.19 -20.05 -15.20
CA GLN A 259 -14.23 -20.64 -13.87
C GLN A 259 -15.21 -19.94 -12.91
N ILE A 260 -15.15 -18.61 -12.78
CA ILE A 260 -15.98 -17.84 -11.84
C ILE A 260 -17.47 -17.97 -12.20
N SER A 261 -17.80 -18.03 -13.49
CA SER A 261 -19.17 -18.21 -13.97
C SER A 261 -19.79 -19.53 -13.49
N ILE A 262 -18.96 -20.56 -13.27
CA ILE A 262 -19.36 -21.89 -12.81
C ILE A 262 -19.28 -21.99 -11.28
N THR A 263 -18.11 -21.69 -10.70
CA THR A 263 -17.88 -21.86 -9.26
C THR A 263 -18.58 -20.80 -8.42
N ARG A 264 -18.91 -19.65 -9.02
CA ARG A 264 -19.44 -18.46 -8.31
C ARG A 264 -18.56 -18.04 -7.14
N ASP A 265 -17.24 -18.24 -7.29
CA ASP A 265 -16.23 -18.00 -6.26
C ASP A 265 -16.47 -18.76 -4.92
N LYS A 266 -17.19 -19.89 -4.98
CA LYS A 266 -17.37 -20.77 -3.81
C LYS A 266 -16.17 -21.67 -3.55
N THR A 267 -15.25 -21.79 -4.51
CA THR A 267 -14.03 -22.62 -4.44
C THR A 267 -12.96 -22.03 -5.37
N ASP A 268 -11.70 -22.15 -4.95
CA ASP A 268 -10.52 -21.76 -5.75
C ASP A 268 -10.23 -22.77 -6.87
N TYR A 269 -10.74 -23.99 -6.74
CA TYR A 269 -10.42 -25.11 -7.62
C TYR A 269 -11.57 -25.40 -8.59
N PHE A 270 -11.22 -25.59 -9.86
CA PHE A 270 -12.13 -26.07 -10.88
C PHE A 270 -11.41 -27.06 -11.81
N TRP A 271 -12.03 -28.22 -12.03
CA TRP A 271 -11.46 -29.29 -12.84
C TRP A 271 -12.00 -29.23 -14.28
N TYR A 272 -11.08 -29.18 -15.25
CA TYR A 272 -11.38 -29.42 -16.65
C TYR A 272 -11.00 -30.86 -17.00
N LEU A 273 -11.98 -31.64 -17.43
CA LEU A 273 -11.80 -33.05 -17.80
C LEU A 273 -12.08 -33.20 -19.30
N THR A 274 -11.18 -33.89 -20.01
CA THR A 274 -11.39 -34.27 -21.40
C THR A 274 -10.71 -35.60 -21.68
N ASP A 275 -11.36 -36.42 -22.50
CA ASP A 275 -10.79 -37.66 -22.97
C ASP A 275 -10.21 -37.45 -24.37
N ILE A 276 -8.97 -37.90 -24.57
CA ILE A 276 -8.30 -37.87 -25.88
C ILE A 276 -8.07 -39.32 -26.29
N THR A 277 -8.82 -39.77 -27.30
CA THR A 277 -8.63 -41.12 -27.86
C THR A 277 -7.45 -41.11 -28.82
N ILE A 278 -6.40 -41.86 -28.49
CA ILE A 278 -5.22 -42.06 -29.33
C ILE A 278 -5.41 -43.31 -30.17
N SER A 279 -5.24 -43.19 -31.49
CA SER A 279 -5.31 -44.34 -32.39
C SER A 279 -4.06 -45.20 -32.28
N ALA A 280 -4.20 -46.52 -32.44
CA ALA A 280 -3.11 -47.48 -32.30
C ALA A 280 -2.03 -47.35 -33.40
N ASP A 281 -2.32 -46.68 -34.50
CA ASP A 281 -1.41 -46.45 -35.62
C ASP A 281 -0.60 -45.14 -35.51
N GLU A 282 -0.83 -44.35 -34.46
CA GLU A 282 -0.13 -43.10 -34.21
C GLU A 282 1.39 -43.26 -34.20
N LYS A 283 2.08 -42.33 -34.86
CA LYS A 283 3.53 -42.46 -35.13
C LYS A 283 4.35 -42.43 -33.85
N PHE A 284 3.96 -41.59 -32.90
CA PHE A 284 4.69 -41.36 -31.65
C PHE A 284 4.74 -42.64 -30.78
N LEU A 285 3.74 -43.52 -30.87
CA LEU A 285 3.73 -44.84 -30.24
C LEU A 285 4.83 -45.77 -30.77
N LYS A 286 5.27 -45.57 -32.02
CA LYS A 286 6.33 -46.38 -32.66
C LYS A 286 7.71 -45.76 -32.52
N THR A 287 7.79 -44.43 -32.46
CA THR A 287 9.06 -43.70 -32.34
C THR A 287 9.50 -43.50 -30.89
N GLY A 288 8.58 -43.62 -29.93
CA GLY A 288 8.83 -43.33 -28.52
C GLY A 288 8.94 -41.83 -28.23
N GLU A 289 8.43 -41.00 -29.14
CA GLU A 289 8.30 -39.55 -28.92
C GLU A 289 7.03 -39.27 -28.12
N ASP A 290 7.05 -38.24 -27.28
CA ASP A 290 5.85 -37.80 -26.57
C ASP A 290 5.08 -36.76 -27.39
N PRO A 291 3.74 -36.83 -27.41
CA PRO A 291 2.93 -35.80 -28.06
C PRO A 291 3.02 -34.48 -27.30
N LEU A 292 2.95 -33.36 -28.04
CA LEU A 292 2.94 -32.03 -27.45
C LEU A 292 1.53 -31.59 -27.06
N LEU A 293 1.31 -31.41 -25.76
CA LEU A 293 0.09 -30.78 -25.22
C LEU A 293 0.33 -29.30 -24.97
N THR A 294 -0.54 -28.43 -25.50
CA THR A 294 -0.52 -26.99 -25.25
C THR A 294 -1.86 -26.54 -24.68
N ILE A 295 -1.81 -25.86 -23.53
CA ILE A 295 -3.02 -25.36 -22.84
C ILE A 295 -2.86 -23.85 -22.63
N GLY A 296 -3.80 -23.08 -23.18
CA GLY A 296 -3.97 -21.67 -22.86
C GLY A 296 -4.98 -21.51 -21.72
N SER A 297 -4.58 -20.87 -20.61
CA SER A 297 -5.45 -20.58 -19.48
C SER A 297 -5.42 -19.07 -19.17
N ALA A 298 -6.55 -18.54 -18.71
CA ALA A 298 -6.64 -17.18 -18.20
C ALA A 298 -6.00 -17.02 -16.79
N GLY A 299 -5.61 -18.13 -16.14
CA GLY A 299 -4.97 -18.12 -14.83
C GLY A 299 -5.86 -18.67 -13.70
N HIS A 300 -5.43 -18.62 -12.43
CA HIS A 300 -4.13 -18.11 -11.95
C HIS A 300 -3.04 -19.19 -11.77
N ALA A 301 -3.46 -20.47 -11.63
CA ALA A 301 -2.58 -21.63 -11.59
C ALA A 301 -3.27 -22.82 -12.28
N LEU A 302 -2.47 -23.71 -12.87
CA LEU A 302 -2.94 -24.88 -13.59
C LEU A 302 -2.07 -26.09 -13.24
N SER A 303 -2.70 -27.14 -12.71
CA SER A 303 -2.08 -28.46 -12.57
C SER A 303 -2.59 -29.38 -13.68
N VAL A 304 -1.68 -30.03 -14.39
CA VAL A 304 -2.00 -30.96 -15.48
C VAL A 304 -1.80 -32.39 -15.00
N PHE A 305 -2.84 -33.20 -15.18
CA PHE A 305 -2.81 -34.62 -14.88
C PHE A 305 -3.13 -35.42 -16.15
N VAL A 306 -2.33 -36.44 -16.43
CA VAL A 306 -2.54 -37.37 -17.56
C VAL A 306 -2.68 -38.78 -17.01
N ASN A 307 -3.79 -39.45 -17.31
CA ASN A 307 -4.08 -40.82 -16.83
C ASN A 307 -3.91 -40.98 -15.30
N GLY A 308 -4.30 -39.96 -14.53
CA GLY A 308 -4.20 -39.95 -13.07
C GLY A 308 -2.81 -39.68 -12.51
N GLN A 309 -1.82 -39.37 -13.35
CA GLN A 309 -0.46 -38.97 -12.94
C GLN A 309 -0.29 -37.46 -13.07
N PHE A 310 0.43 -36.85 -12.13
CA PHE A 310 0.77 -35.43 -12.18
C PHE A 310 1.92 -35.21 -13.17
N GLU A 311 1.71 -34.31 -14.14
CA GLU A 311 2.70 -34.01 -15.17
C GLU A 311 3.36 -32.64 -14.95
N LEU A 312 2.56 -31.62 -14.65
CA LEU A 312 3.05 -30.24 -14.62
C LEU A 312 2.20 -29.35 -13.70
N LEU A 313 2.86 -28.40 -13.04
CA LEU A 313 2.25 -27.22 -12.45
C LEU A 313 2.72 -25.98 -13.21
N MET A 314 1.78 -25.23 -13.75
CA MET A 314 1.98 -23.89 -14.28
C MET A 314 1.40 -22.86 -13.31
N ASP A 315 2.19 -21.90 -12.88
CA ASP A 315 1.73 -20.74 -12.12
C ASP A 315 2.10 -19.46 -12.87
N HIS A 316 1.32 -18.40 -12.67
CA HIS A 316 1.57 -17.12 -13.34
C HIS A 316 2.91 -16.48 -12.91
N TRP A 317 3.50 -16.93 -11.80
CA TRP A 317 4.74 -16.40 -11.22
C TRP A 317 6.00 -16.80 -11.98
N ARG A 318 6.04 -17.96 -12.66
CA ARG A 318 7.24 -18.45 -13.35
C ARG A 318 7.56 -17.77 -14.69
N ASN A 319 6.66 -16.97 -15.26
CA ASN A 319 6.85 -16.36 -16.58
C ASN A 319 7.20 -14.85 -16.53
N GLN A 320 7.47 -14.28 -15.36
CA GLN A 320 7.90 -12.88 -15.21
C GLN A 320 9.36 -12.71 -14.74
N SER A 321 10.15 -13.79 -14.68
CA SER A 321 11.59 -13.75 -14.38
C SER A 321 12.46 -13.95 -15.61
#